data_AF-D9UT29-F1
#
_entry.id   AF-D9UT29-F1
#
_cell.length_a   1.000
_cell.length_b   1.000
_cell.length_c   1.000
_cell.angle_alpha   90.00
_cell.angle_beta   90.00
_cell.angle_gamma   90.00
#
_symmetry.space_group_name_H-M   'P 1'
#
loop_
_entity.id
_entity.type
_entity.pdbx_description
1 polymer ?
#
loop_
_entity_poly.entity_id
_entity_poly.type
_entity_poly.pdbx_seq_one_letter_code
_entity_poly.pdbx_strand_id
1 'polypeptide(L)'
;MRSAPGTTADTTTRGEGSTRRETALTLVRTLWFPAFMFTGFLVCYLLPFHNPVPHHVKVAVPAATAAPLQHALDRGVPGGFDLVPVHDADAARAAVTDRDAVAGYVPGPGAPELFTAKADGYSLENVLQKTFTTVAQQSPGRHAGGQSALKVTEVAPIAAGDGMGTGLFYVVLACTIPAYVMVMMLLRATNLGRRDKILVLAASGAVLALVAYGVARWMNVIPDDPLAILFLFLMSQAVSQTALGLVPFVKQYLPGVAMGLFVLLSMPSSGGAIPVQMVPGFFRALHPVMPMGNLIEALRGLFYFGGKDVVPHVLVLLAWIAAAFVLHGLGALLARRAAARDTATDTVPEPPVEDPALETGQPEALPPHRAASLLPLPQLTGRVTDTAGHPLRDVVITVTGTHGRELLRATTDDEGAYAAARARRADRRRHRLGALPALPPSPASRSGTDTPPATTSTSRAGPSPSETALRQQGAPHWADRAVTARPAPRTPRVVRTLPSPYGRRRELPPAA
;
A
#
# COMPACT_ATOMS: atom_id res chain seq x y z
N MET A 1 68.71 26.25 -8.32
CA MET A 1 67.55 26.11 -7.43
C MET A 1 66.35 26.82 -8.06
N ARG A 2 65.40 26.05 -8.63
CA ARG A 2 64.05 26.53 -9.01
C ARG A 2 63.08 25.37 -8.81
N SER A 3 61.95 25.62 -8.17
CA SER A 3 60.89 24.67 -7.87
C SER A 3 59.69 24.88 -8.81
N ALA A 4 58.93 23.82 -9.05
CA ALA A 4 57.61 23.89 -9.69
C ALA A 4 56.51 23.70 -8.61
N PRO A 5 55.38 24.42 -8.67
CA PRO A 5 54.28 24.25 -7.73
C PRO A 5 53.48 22.96 -8.03
N GLY A 6 53.00 22.29 -6.98
CA GLY A 6 52.20 21.06 -7.10
C GLY A 6 50.70 21.32 -7.18
N THR A 7 49.99 20.55 -8.02
CA THR A 7 48.53 20.60 -8.17
C THR A 7 47.84 19.63 -7.20
N THR A 8 47.27 20.13 -6.10
CA THR A 8 46.51 19.30 -5.13
C THR A 8 45.26 20.02 -4.59
N ALA A 9 44.22 20.22 -5.42
CA ALA A 9 43.00 20.91 -5.02
C ALA A 9 41.72 20.56 -5.83
N ASP A 10 41.32 19.27 -5.94
CA ASP A 10 39.99 18.90 -6.52
C ASP A 10 39.33 17.63 -5.90
N THR A 11 39.96 16.96 -4.93
CA THR A 11 39.47 15.65 -4.44
C THR A 11 38.39 15.77 -3.36
N THR A 12 38.48 16.75 -2.47
CA THR A 12 37.72 16.79 -1.21
C THR A 12 36.21 17.06 -1.41
N THR A 13 35.87 17.98 -2.31
CA THR A 13 34.49 18.42 -2.57
C THR A 13 33.61 17.33 -3.21
N ARG A 14 34.19 16.44 -4.03
CA ARG A 14 33.45 15.30 -4.62
C ARG A 14 32.94 14.30 -3.58
N GLY A 15 33.63 14.16 -2.45
CA GLY A 15 33.28 13.17 -1.41
C GLY A 15 31.96 13.46 -0.70
N GLU A 16 31.81 14.67 -0.14
CA GLU A 16 30.61 15.06 0.61
C GLU A 16 29.34 15.10 -0.25
N GLY A 17 29.46 15.52 -1.52
CA GLY A 17 28.32 15.53 -2.45
C GLY A 17 27.76 14.12 -2.68
N SER A 18 28.63 13.10 -2.74
CA SER A 18 28.21 11.71 -2.90
C SER A 18 27.51 11.17 -1.66
N THR A 19 28.08 11.35 -0.46
CA THR A 19 27.52 10.80 0.78
C THR A 19 26.17 11.44 1.14
N ARG A 20 26.03 12.77 0.96
CA ARG A 20 24.74 13.46 1.13
C ARG A 20 23.68 12.96 0.14
N ARG A 21 24.05 12.74 -1.13
CA ARG A 21 23.14 12.20 -2.16
C ARG A 21 22.70 10.77 -1.84
N GLU A 22 23.62 9.92 -1.40
CA GLU A 22 23.34 8.53 -1.02
C GLU A 22 22.44 8.45 0.23
N THR A 23 22.68 9.30 1.23
CA THR A 23 21.79 9.44 2.40
C THR A 23 20.41 9.96 1.99
N ALA A 24 20.31 10.97 1.12
CA ALA A 24 19.04 11.48 0.63
C ALA A 24 18.23 10.42 -0.15
N LEU A 25 18.89 9.66 -1.03
CA LEU A 25 18.25 8.55 -1.75
C LEU A 25 17.79 7.43 -0.81
N THR A 26 18.57 7.14 0.24
CA THR A 26 18.19 6.18 1.29
C THR A 26 16.97 6.68 2.07
N LEU A 27 16.94 7.94 2.48
CA LEU A 27 15.80 8.56 3.15
C LEU A 27 14.53 8.52 2.28
N VAL A 28 14.62 8.90 1.01
CA VAL A 28 13.48 8.79 0.06
C VAL A 28 13.00 7.34 -0.07
N ARG A 29 13.92 6.37 -0.21
CA ARG A 29 13.57 4.94 -0.32
C ARG A 29 13.01 4.34 0.98
N THR A 30 13.25 4.95 2.13
CA THR A 30 12.67 4.52 3.42
C THR A 30 11.34 5.24 3.73
N LEU A 31 11.24 6.54 3.40
CA LEU A 31 10.12 7.39 3.80
C LEU A 31 8.98 7.51 2.78
N TRP A 32 9.15 6.99 1.55
CA TRP A 32 8.08 7.05 0.53
C TRP A 32 6.76 6.42 1.01
N PHE A 33 6.81 5.30 1.76
CA PHE A 33 5.60 4.62 2.23
C PHE A 33 4.88 5.41 3.35
N PRO A 34 5.55 5.87 4.43
CA PRO A 34 4.96 6.82 5.37
C PRO A 34 4.40 8.10 4.71
N ALA A 35 5.14 8.69 3.76
CA ALA A 35 4.68 9.89 3.05
C ALA A 35 3.45 9.63 2.17
N PHE A 36 3.46 8.50 1.43
CA PHE A 36 2.30 8.03 0.66
C PHE A 36 1.09 7.80 1.56
N MET A 37 1.26 7.18 2.73
CA MET A 37 0.17 6.96 3.69
C MET A 37 -0.38 8.28 4.23
N PHE A 38 0.48 9.22 4.62
CA PHE A 38 0.06 10.55 5.10
C PHE A 38 -0.75 11.30 4.04
N THR A 39 -0.17 11.50 2.85
CA THR A 39 -0.86 12.16 1.72
C THR A 39 -2.13 11.41 1.32
N GLY A 40 -2.10 10.08 1.35
CA GLY A 40 -3.23 9.21 1.07
C GLY A 40 -4.39 9.37 2.04
N PHE A 41 -4.13 9.48 3.35
CA PHE A 41 -5.18 9.80 4.33
C PHE A 41 -5.75 11.21 4.13
N LEU A 42 -4.92 12.22 3.85
CA LEU A 42 -5.42 13.57 3.56
C LEU A 42 -6.32 13.59 2.30
N VAL A 43 -5.88 12.96 1.20
CA VAL A 43 -6.62 12.97 -0.07
C VAL A 43 -7.84 12.03 -0.06
N CYS A 44 -7.80 10.92 0.68
CA CYS A 44 -8.86 9.90 0.61
C CYS A 44 -9.78 9.83 1.84
N TYR A 45 -9.50 10.59 2.90
CA TYR A 45 -10.36 10.64 4.10
C TYR A 45 -10.76 12.09 4.41
N LEU A 46 -9.82 13.03 4.51
CA LEU A 46 -10.16 14.42 4.80
C LEU A 46 -11.00 15.03 3.66
N LEU A 47 -10.58 14.88 2.41
CA LEU A 47 -11.34 15.40 1.26
C LEU A 47 -12.80 14.87 1.19
N PRO A 48 -13.11 13.57 1.24
CA PRO A 48 -14.49 13.10 1.18
C PRO A 48 -15.30 13.26 2.48
N PHE A 49 -14.66 13.32 3.66
CA PHE A 49 -15.39 13.25 4.93
C PHE A 49 -15.46 14.57 5.73
N HIS A 50 -14.69 15.62 5.36
CA HIS A 50 -14.74 16.90 6.10
C HIS A 50 -16.05 17.69 5.95
N ASN A 51 -16.74 17.54 4.81
CA ASN A 51 -17.99 18.24 4.51
C ASN A 51 -18.86 17.38 3.55
N PRO A 52 -19.48 16.30 4.04
CA PRO A 52 -20.28 15.40 3.21
C PRO A 52 -21.64 16.03 2.88
N VAL A 53 -21.84 16.38 1.61
CA VAL A 53 -23.07 16.99 1.07
C VAL A 53 -23.74 16.02 0.09
N PRO A 54 -25.08 15.97 0.00
CA PRO A 54 -25.75 15.10 -0.95
C PRO A 54 -25.46 15.54 -2.39
N HIS A 55 -25.33 14.56 -3.30
CA HIS A 55 -25.23 14.77 -4.74
C HIS A 55 -26.11 13.75 -5.46
N HIS A 56 -27.03 14.20 -6.31
CA HIS A 56 -27.91 13.33 -7.10
C HIS A 56 -28.62 12.24 -6.27
N VAL A 57 -29.07 12.59 -5.06
CA VAL A 57 -29.85 11.70 -4.21
C VAL A 57 -31.23 11.53 -4.82
N LYS A 58 -31.49 10.35 -5.40
CA LYS A 58 -32.80 10.01 -5.94
C LYS A 58 -33.87 9.99 -4.85
N VAL A 59 -34.96 10.75 -5.04
CA VAL A 59 -36.14 10.72 -4.16
C VAL A 59 -37.40 10.54 -4.99
N ALA A 60 -38.18 9.49 -4.70
CA ALA A 60 -39.45 9.23 -5.37
C ALA A 60 -40.54 10.19 -4.87
N VAL A 61 -41.25 10.85 -5.78
CA VAL A 61 -42.30 11.84 -5.43
C VAL A 61 -43.49 11.77 -6.39
N PRO A 62 -44.74 11.99 -5.93
CA PRO A 62 -45.90 12.03 -6.82
C PRO A 62 -45.70 13.02 -7.97
N ALA A 63 -45.91 12.56 -9.21
CA ALA A 63 -45.50 13.27 -10.44
C ALA A 63 -45.99 14.72 -10.53
N ALA A 64 -47.22 15.00 -10.07
CA ALA A 64 -47.80 16.34 -10.02
C ALA A 64 -47.01 17.35 -9.15
N THR A 65 -46.14 16.87 -8.26
CA THR A 65 -45.35 17.69 -7.33
C THR A 65 -43.85 17.70 -7.63
N ALA A 66 -43.38 16.86 -8.58
CA ALA A 66 -41.96 16.69 -8.88
C ALA A 66 -41.28 18.00 -9.34
N ALA A 67 -41.73 18.60 -10.44
CA ALA A 67 -41.05 19.79 -11.00
C ALA A 67 -41.05 21.03 -10.07
N PRO A 68 -42.16 21.40 -9.40
CA PRO A 68 -42.14 22.51 -8.43
C PRO A 68 -41.21 22.25 -7.24
N LEU A 69 -41.11 20.99 -6.78
CA LEU A 69 -40.26 20.62 -5.65
C LEU A 69 -38.78 20.55 -6.04
N GLN A 70 -38.45 20.11 -7.26
CA GLN A 70 -37.09 20.14 -7.80
C GLN A 70 -36.56 21.59 -7.79
N HIS A 71 -37.32 22.54 -8.33
CA HIS A 71 -36.98 23.97 -8.30
C HIS A 71 -36.95 24.60 -6.89
N ALA A 72 -37.52 23.95 -5.86
CA ALA A 72 -37.35 24.36 -4.47
C ALA A 72 -36.04 23.80 -3.88
N LEU A 73 -35.73 22.52 -4.13
CA LEU A 73 -34.52 21.85 -3.66
C LEU A 73 -33.26 22.42 -4.33
N ASP A 74 -33.28 22.66 -5.66
CA ASP A 74 -32.15 23.21 -6.42
C ASP A 74 -31.69 24.59 -5.93
N ARG A 75 -32.59 25.38 -5.33
CA ARG A 75 -32.26 26.69 -4.74
C ARG A 75 -31.59 26.59 -3.37
N GLY A 76 -31.78 25.48 -2.66
CA GLY A 76 -31.16 25.22 -1.35
C GLY A 76 -29.90 24.37 -1.43
N VAL A 77 -29.91 23.32 -2.26
CA VAL A 77 -28.79 22.40 -2.48
C VAL A 77 -28.72 22.06 -3.98
N PRO A 78 -28.08 22.89 -4.81
CA PRO A 78 -28.00 22.68 -6.27
C PRO A 78 -27.38 21.32 -6.61
N GLY A 79 -28.09 20.49 -7.38
CA GLY A 79 -27.64 19.14 -7.75
C GLY A 79 -27.59 18.14 -6.58
N GLY A 80 -28.18 18.46 -5.43
CA GLY A 80 -28.20 17.58 -4.26
C GLY A 80 -29.18 16.40 -4.38
N PHE A 81 -30.31 16.62 -5.06
CA PHE A 81 -31.42 15.68 -5.16
C PHE A 81 -31.92 15.58 -6.59
N ASP A 82 -32.23 14.36 -7.03
CA ASP A 82 -32.84 14.07 -8.33
C ASP A 82 -34.24 13.50 -8.07
N LEU A 83 -35.30 14.25 -8.39
CA LEU A 83 -36.67 13.80 -8.10
C LEU A 83 -37.19 12.83 -9.17
N VAL A 84 -37.57 11.62 -8.72
CA VAL A 84 -38.11 10.56 -9.57
C VAL A 84 -39.65 10.63 -9.51
N PRO A 85 -40.34 10.99 -10.61
CA PRO A 85 -41.80 11.08 -10.62
C PRO A 85 -42.43 9.68 -10.58
N VAL A 86 -43.28 9.45 -9.58
CA VAL A 86 -44.09 8.22 -9.42
C VAL A 86 -45.59 8.54 -9.40
N HIS A 87 -46.44 7.51 -9.52
CA HIS A 87 -47.90 7.69 -9.57
C HIS A 87 -48.51 8.12 -8.23
N ASP A 88 -48.13 7.45 -7.13
CA ASP A 88 -48.79 7.57 -5.84
C ASP A 88 -47.84 7.26 -4.66
N ALA A 89 -48.40 7.14 -3.45
CA ALA A 89 -47.66 6.87 -2.22
C ALA A 89 -47.10 5.44 -2.13
N ASP A 90 -47.81 4.45 -2.66
CA ASP A 90 -47.36 3.06 -2.62
C ASP A 90 -46.26 2.81 -3.65
N ALA A 91 -46.33 3.48 -4.82
CA ALA A 91 -45.22 3.57 -5.77
C ALA A 91 -44.00 4.31 -5.18
N ALA A 92 -44.21 5.37 -4.39
CA ALA A 92 -43.10 6.05 -3.69
C ALA A 92 -42.45 5.16 -2.63
N ARG A 93 -43.24 4.35 -1.91
CA ARG A 93 -42.75 3.35 -0.96
C ARG A 93 -41.99 2.22 -1.68
N ALA A 94 -42.58 1.70 -2.77
CA ALA A 94 -42.02 0.61 -3.57
C ALA A 94 -40.66 0.99 -4.14
N ALA A 95 -40.51 2.20 -4.69
CA ALA A 95 -39.24 2.69 -5.23
C ALA A 95 -38.10 2.74 -4.19
N VAL A 96 -38.40 2.83 -2.89
CA VAL A 96 -37.41 2.74 -1.81
C VAL A 96 -37.09 1.28 -1.47
N THR A 97 -38.10 0.42 -1.32
CA THR A 97 -37.87 -1.01 -1.06
C THR A 97 -37.23 -1.74 -2.25
N ASP A 98 -37.40 -1.22 -3.46
CA ASP A 98 -36.82 -1.74 -4.69
C ASP A 98 -35.46 -1.10 -5.05
N ARG A 99 -34.99 -0.14 -4.25
CA ARG A 99 -33.70 0.59 -4.38
C ARG A 99 -33.58 1.50 -5.62
N ASP A 100 -34.67 1.75 -6.32
CA ASP A 100 -34.74 2.74 -7.41
C ASP A 100 -34.53 4.18 -6.93
N ALA A 101 -34.94 4.48 -5.69
CA ALA A 101 -34.72 5.75 -4.98
C ALA A 101 -34.31 5.49 -3.52
N VAL A 102 -33.60 6.44 -2.89
CA VAL A 102 -33.10 6.29 -1.49
C VAL A 102 -34.15 6.74 -0.46
N ALA A 103 -35.13 7.53 -0.89
CA ALA A 103 -36.27 7.96 -0.10
C ALA A 103 -37.49 8.19 -1.00
N GLY A 104 -38.67 8.24 -0.40
CA GLY A 104 -39.92 8.63 -1.07
C GLY A 104 -40.61 9.73 -0.28
N TYR A 105 -40.97 10.86 -0.90
CA TYR A 105 -41.67 11.95 -0.23
C TYR A 105 -43.06 12.17 -0.84
N VAL A 106 -44.09 12.03 0.00
CA VAL A 106 -45.50 12.15 -0.35
C VAL A 106 -46.06 13.40 0.33
N PRO A 107 -46.21 14.52 -0.39
CA PRO A 107 -46.98 15.66 0.09
C PRO A 107 -48.48 15.32 0.09
N GLY A 108 -49.20 15.77 1.11
CA GLY A 108 -50.65 15.56 1.21
C GLY A 108 -51.31 16.54 2.19
N PRO A 109 -52.65 16.65 2.19
CA PRO A 109 -53.40 17.59 3.04
C PRO A 109 -53.44 17.20 4.53
N GLY A 110 -52.96 16.01 4.89
CA GLY A 110 -52.80 15.56 6.29
C GLY A 110 -51.41 15.86 6.83
N ALA A 111 -50.72 14.82 7.31
CA ALA A 111 -49.28 14.85 7.58
C ALA A 111 -48.52 14.44 6.30
N PRO A 112 -47.60 15.27 5.77
CA PRO A 112 -46.68 14.83 4.71
C PRO A 112 -45.83 13.65 5.19
N GLU A 113 -45.59 12.69 4.30
CA GLU A 113 -44.92 11.43 4.64
C GLU A 113 -43.58 11.28 3.90
N LEU A 114 -42.54 10.84 4.63
CA LEU A 114 -41.21 10.53 4.12
C LEU A 114 -40.89 9.06 4.39
N PHE A 115 -40.83 8.25 3.33
CA PHE A 115 -40.28 6.90 3.37
C PHE A 115 -38.76 6.96 3.36
N THR A 116 -38.11 6.28 4.31
CA THR A 116 -36.65 6.21 4.45
C THR A 116 -36.15 4.78 4.47
N ALA A 117 -34.93 4.56 3.99
CA ALA A 117 -34.18 3.32 4.15
C ALA A 117 -32.90 3.57 4.97
N LYS A 118 -33.00 3.38 6.30
CA LYS A 118 -31.86 3.50 7.24
C LYS A 118 -30.69 2.60 6.86
N ALA A 119 -30.98 1.46 6.20
CA ALA A 119 -29.98 0.56 5.62
C ALA A 119 -29.02 1.24 4.63
N ASP A 120 -29.49 2.16 3.79
CA ASP A 120 -28.64 2.86 2.82
C ASP A 120 -27.82 4.01 3.44
N GLY A 121 -28.24 4.49 4.62
CA GLY A 121 -27.32 5.04 5.62
C GLY A 121 -27.86 6.18 6.48
N TYR A 122 -27.60 6.06 7.78
CA TYR A 122 -28.08 6.95 8.85
C TYR A 122 -27.77 8.44 8.64
N SER A 123 -26.58 8.80 8.13
CA SER A 123 -26.24 10.22 7.89
C SER A 123 -27.02 10.85 6.73
N LEU A 124 -27.40 10.06 5.72
CA LEU A 124 -28.24 10.52 4.61
C LEU A 124 -29.71 10.63 5.02
N GLU A 125 -30.23 9.68 5.80
CA GLU A 125 -31.54 9.76 6.45
C GLU A 125 -31.70 11.05 7.27
N ASN A 126 -30.71 11.42 8.09
CA ASN A 126 -30.72 12.67 8.85
C ASN A 126 -30.77 13.92 7.95
N VAL A 127 -30.04 13.92 6.83
CA VAL A 127 -30.08 15.01 5.83
C VAL A 127 -31.44 15.07 5.14
N LEU A 128 -31.99 13.93 4.73
CA LEU A 128 -33.32 13.81 4.12
C LEU A 128 -34.40 14.31 5.08
N GLN A 129 -34.46 13.80 6.31
CA GLN A 129 -35.43 14.22 7.31
C GLN A 129 -35.36 15.72 7.57
N LYS A 130 -34.16 16.29 7.72
CA LYS A 130 -33.97 17.74 7.93
C LYS A 130 -34.49 18.56 6.74
N THR A 131 -34.09 18.20 5.51
CA THR A 131 -34.51 18.87 4.27
C THR A 131 -36.03 18.79 4.07
N PHE A 132 -36.61 17.59 4.12
CA PHE A 132 -38.04 17.39 3.88
C PHE A 132 -38.92 17.91 5.02
N THR A 133 -38.39 18.05 6.25
CA THR A 133 -39.09 18.79 7.33
C THR A 133 -39.20 20.27 6.98
N THR A 134 -38.16 20.89 6.42
CA THR A 134 -38.22 22.28 5.95
C THR A 134 -39.17 22.44 4.76
N VAL A 135 -39.20 21.50 3.82
CA VAL A 135 -40.16 21.48 2.70
C VAL A 135 -41.61 21.38 3.20
N ALA A 136 -41.89 20.46 4.13
CA ALA A 136 -43.22 20.28 4.70
C ALA A 136 -43.72 21.56 5.41
N GLN A 137 -42.85 22.24 6.15
CA GLN A 137 -43.17 23.52 6.82
C GLN A 137 -43.48 24.67 5.85
N GLN A 138 -42.95 24.62 4.62
CA GLN A 138 -43.13 25.64 3.57
C GLN A 138 -44.28 25.35 2.59
N SER A 139 -44.92 24.17 2.69
CA SER A 139 -45.90 23.72 1.71
C SER A 139 -47.25 24.44 1.85
N PRO A 140 -47.90 24.90 0.74
CA PRO A 140 -49.14 25.68 0.78
C PRO A 140 -50.39 24.81 1.01
N GLY A 141 -50.49 24.20 2.19
CA GLY A 141 -51.69 23.51 2.70
C GLY A 141 -52.02 23.88 4.15
N ARG A 142 -51.40 24.95 4.67
CA ARG A 142 -51.29 25.26 6.10
C ARG A 142 -52.53 25.99 6.63
N HIS A 143 -53.65 25.28 6.73
CA HIS A 143 -54.85 25.78 7.42
C HIS A 143 -54.54 26.12 8.89
N ALA A 144 -55.15 27.21 9.38
CA ALA A 144 -54.76 27.81 10.65
C ALA A 144 -55.07 26.89 11.85
N GLY A 145 -54.01 26.48 12.56
CA GLY A 145 -54.09 25.70 13.80
C GLY A 145 -53.33 24.36 13.77
N GLY A 146 -53.19 23.73 12.60
CA GLY A 146 -52.54 22.42 12.47
C GLY A 146 -51.03 22.48 12.27
N GLN A 147 -50.24 21.95 13.21
CA GLN A 147 -48.85 21.56 12.94
C GLN A 147 -48.81 20.12 12.43
N SER A 148 -49.06 19.93 11.13
CA SER A 148 -48.81 18.66 10.44
C SER A 148 -47.31 18.36 10.41
N ALA A 149 -46.81 17.69 11.45
CA ALA A 149 -45.43 17.23 11.50
C ALA A 149 -45.13 16.22 10.39
N LEU A 150 -43.90 16.21 9.88
CA LEU A 150 -43.45 15.23 8.90
C LEU A 150 -43.50 13.82 9.50
N LYS A 151 -44.34 12.94 8.94
CA LYS A 151 -44.36 11.52 9.29
C LYS A 151 -43.19 10.83 8.60
N VAL A 152 -42.18 10.42 9.36
CA VAL A 152 -41.10 9.58 8.83
C VAL A 152 -41.46 8.12 9.02
N THR A 153 -41.45 7.35 7.94
CA THR A 153 -41.80 5.93 7.91
C THR A 153 -40.63 5.13 7.37
N GLU A 154 -39.88 4.52 8.28
CA GLU A 154 -38.76 3.65 7.94
C GLU A 154 -39.25 2.36 7.27
N VAL A 155 -38.69 2.01 6.10
CA VAL A 155 -39.09 0.82 5.32
C VAL A 155 -38.03 -0.28 5.30
N ALA A 156 -36.76 0.03 5.63
CA ALA A 156 -35.64 -0.91 5.64
C ALA A 156 -34.80 -0.76 6.94
N PRO A 157 -35.39 -1.07 8.12
CA PRO A 157 -34.75 -0.87 9.42
C PRO A 157 -33.52 -1.78 9.59
N ILE A 158 -32.42 -1.19 10.07
CA ILE A 158 -31.17 -1.89 10.35
C ILE A 158 -31.22 -2.75 11.61
N ALA A 159 -30.28 -3.70 11.71
CA ALA A 159 -30.13 -4.57 12.87
C ALA A 159 -29.91 -3.77 14.18
N ALA A 160 -30.56 -4.21 15.27
CA ALA A 160 -30.63 -3.44 16.51
C ALA A 160 -29.28 -3.22 17.23
N GLY A 161 -28.24 -4.02 16.93
CA GLY A 161 -26.88 -3.81 17.42
C GLY A 161 -26.08 -2.75 16.64
N ASP A 162 -26.53 -2.33 15.46
CA ASP A 162 -25.86 -1.34 14.61
C ASP A 162 -26.54 0.03 14.70
N GLY A 163 -26.58 0.65 15.89
CA GLY A 163 -27.30 1.91 16.12
C GLY A 163 -26.87 3.13 15.27
N MET A 164 -25.81 3.01 14.44
CA MET A 164 -25.33 4.06 13.53
C MET A 164 -25.35 3.64 12.04
N GLY A 165 -25.73 2.41 11.70
CA GLY A 165 -25.71 1.91 10.31
C GLY A 165 -24.30 1.78 9.71
N THR A 166 -23.29 1.49 10.54
CA THR A 166 -21.87 1.39 10.15
C THR A 166 -21.25 0.03 10.48
N GLY A 167 -22.00 -0.86 11.10
CA GLY A 167 -21.58 -2.21 11.49
C GLY A 167 -21.17 -3.07 10.31
N LEU A 168 -21.95 -3.07 9.21
CA LEU A 168 -21.55 -3.72 7.95
C LEU A 168 -20.16 -3.24 7.50
N PHE A 169 -19.92 -1.93 7.48
CA PHE A 169 -18.63 -1.34 7.11
C PHE A 169 -17.48 -1.84 7.99
N TYR A 170 -17.65 -1.93 9.30
CA TYR A 170 -16.62 -2.49 10.19
C TYR A 170 -16.38 -3.99 9.99
N VAL A 171 -17.43 -4.78 9.72
CA VAL A 171 -17.31 -6.21 9.40
C VAL A 171 -16.55 -6.41 8.08
N VAL A 172 -16.88 -5.65 7.03
CA VAL A 172 -16.16 -5.71 5.75
C VAL A 172 -14.70 -5.24 5.90
N LEU A 173 -14.45 -4.20 6.71
CA LEU A 173 -13.10 -3.74 7.03
C LEU A 173 -12.27 -4.80 7.78
N ALA A 174 -12.89 -5.52 8.72
CA ALA A 174 -12.30 -6.65 9.43
C ALA A 174 -12.01 -7.87 8.53
N CYS A 175 -12.76 -8.07 7.44
CA CYS A 175 -12.39 -9.03 6.40
C CYS A 175 -11.29 -8.50 5.45
N THR A 176 -11.16 -7.18 5.30
CA THR A 176 -10.26 -6.54 4.31
C THR A 176 -8.82 -6.42 4.79
N ILE A 177 -8.58 -5.77 5.93
CA ILE A 177 -7.22 -5.48 6.41
C ILE A 177 -6.43 -6.77 6.71
N PRO A 178 -6.96 -7.76 7.47
CA PRO A 178 -6.25 -9.00 7.76
C PRO A 178 -5.97 -9.83 6.51
N ALA A 179 -6.86 -9.86 5.52
CA ALA A 179 -6.65 -10.55 4.25
C ALA A 179 -5.41 -10.03 3.50
N TYR A 180 -5.23 -8.70 3.41
CA TYR A 180 -4.03 -8.08 2.86
C TYR A 180 -2.79 -8.30 3.75
N VAL A 181 -2.89 -8.07 5.06
CA VAL A 181 -1.78 -8.22 6.01
C VAL A 181 -1.24 -9.66 5.99
N MET A 182 -2.12 -10.66 5.86
CA MET A 182 -1.72 -12.05 5.76
C MET A 182 -0.88 -12.34 4.52
N VAL A 183 -1.16 -11.71 3.37
CA VAL A 183 -0.26 -11.79 2.19
C VAL A 183 1.11 -11.22 2.53
N MET A 184 1.18 -10.08 3.24
CA MET A 184 2.48 -9.50 3.64
C MET A 184 3.26 -10.40 4.61
N MET A 185 2.59 -11.15 5.48
CA MET A 185 3.21 -12.17 6.34
C MET A 185 3.67 -13.38 5.52
N LEU A 186 2.79 -13.90 4.66
CA LEU A 186 3.00 -15.11 3.86
C LEU A 186 4.08 -14.95 2.78
N LEU A 187 4.43 -13.72 2.41
CA LEU A 187 5.62 -13.43 1.59
C LEU A 187 6.95 -13.76 2.31
N ARG A 188 7.00 -13.74 3.66
CA ARG A 188 8.19 -14.15 4.42
C ARG A 188 8.34 -15.67 4.55
N ALA A 189 7.29 -16.45 4.31
CA ALA A 189 7.36 -17.91 4.29
C ALA A 189 8.02 -18.40 2.98
N THR A 190 9.35 -18.46 2.93
CA THR A 190 10.12 -18.86 1.74
C THR A 190 10.02 -20.36 1.41
N ASN A 191 9.60 -21.17 2.39
CA ASN A 191 9.41 -22.61 2.28
C ASN A 191 8.09 -23.04 1.60
N LEU A 192 7.15 -22.12 1.35
CA LEU A 192 5.86 -22.42 0.73
C LEU A 192 5.85 -22.02 -0.76
N GLY A 193 5.39 -22.93 -1.61
CA GLY A 193 5.15 -22.70 -3.02
C GLY A 193 3.94 -21.79 -3.28
N ARG A 194 3.84 -21.23 -4.50
CA ARG A 194 2.75 -20.27 -4.83
C ARG A 194 1.35 -20.90 -4.73
N ARG A 195 1.21 -22.21 -4.99
CA ARG A 195 -0.05 -22.96 -4.84
C ARG A 195 -0.46 -23.04 -3.37
N ASP A 196 0.46 -23.46 -2.51
CA ASP A 196 0.27 -23.59 -1.07
C ASP A 196 -0.14 -22.25 -0.46
N LYS A 197 0.47 -21.14 -0.93
CA LYS A 197 0.08 -19.79 -0.51
C LYS A 197 -1.34 -19.39 -0.92
N ILE A 198 -1.78 -19.75 -2.13
CA ILE A 198 -3.17 -19.54 -2.57
C ILE A 198 -4.14 -20.36 -1.70
N LEU A 199 -3.81 -21.62 -1.41
CA LEU A 199 -4.62 -22.51 -0.57
C LEU A 199 -4.70 -22.05 0.88
N VAL A 200 -3.59 -21.57 1.46
CA VAL A 200 -3.56 -21.00 2.81
C VAL A 200 -4.44 -19.75 2.91
N LEU A 201 -4.44 -18.87 1.91
CA LEU A 201 -5.32 -17.69 1.86
C LEU A 201 -6.80 -18.04 1.61
N ALA A 202 -7.08 -19.14 0.91
CA ALA A 202 -8.44 -19.67 0.78
C ALA A 202 -8.95 -20.21 2.12
N ALA A 203 -8.19 -21.09 2.77
CA ALA A 203 -8.56 -21.67 4.07
C ALA A 203 -8.69 -20.61 5.17
N SER A 204 -7.73 -19.68 5.25
CA SER A 204 -7.77 -18.61 6.26
C SER A 204 -8.87 -17.58 5.99
N GLY A 205 -9.19 -17.29 4.72
CA GLY A 205 -10.30 -16.42 4.36
C GLY A 205 -11.66 -17.02 4.72
N ALA A 206 -11.81 -18.35 4.64
CA ALA A 206 -13.02 -19.03 5.11
C ALA A 206 -13.16 -18.96 6.65
N VAL A 207 -12.07 -19.17 7.39
CA VAL A 207 -12.04 -18.98 8.85
C VAL A 207 -12.35 -17.52 9.23
N LEU A 208 -11.76 -16.55 8.52
CA LEU A 208 -11.99 -15.12 8.76
C LEU A 208 -13.45 -14.73 8.53
N ALA A 209 -14.08 -15.25 7.45
CA ALA A 209 -15.49 -15.02 7.16
C ALA A 209 -16.43 -15.63 8.22
N LEU A 210 -16.13 -16.87 8.67
CA LEU A 210 -16.88 -17.52 9.74
C LEU A 210 -16.79 -16.77 11.08
N VAL A 211 -15.58 -16.32 11.45
CA VAL A 211 -15.37 -15.52 12.68
C VAL A 211 -16.03 -14.15 12.58
N ALA A 212 -15.90 -13.47 11.43
CA ALA A 212 -16.53 -12.17 11.20
C ALA A 212 -18.08 -12.26 11.26
N TYR A 213 -18.67 -13.26 10.62
CA TYR A 213 -20.11 -13.53 10.73
C TYR A 213 -20.52 -13.83 12.18
N GLY A 214 -19.83 -14.77 12.84
CA GLY A 214 -20.17 -15.19 14.20
C GLY A 214 -20.12 -14.04 15.22
N VAL A 215 -19.08 -13.20 15.16
CA VAL A 215 -18.96 -12.02 16.06
C VAL A 215 -20.01 -10.96 15.74
N ALA A 216 -20.22 -10.62 14.47
CA ALA A 216 -21.23 -9.64 14.07
C ALA A 216 -22.66 -10.10 14.42
N ARG A 217 -22.95 -11.39 14.25
CA ARG A 217 -24.22 -12.02 14.60
C ARG A 217 -24.45 -12.04 16.11
N TRP A 218 -23.42 -12.38 16.89
CA TRP A 218 -23.44 -12.36 18.37
C TRP A 218 -23.68 -10.95 18.93
N MET A 219 -23.07 -9.92 18.32
CA MET A 219 -23.32 -8.51 18.67
C MET A 219 -24.64 -7.96 18.09
N ASN A 220 -25.43 -8.78 17.39
CA ASN A 220 -26.68 -8.41 16.72
C ASN A 220 -26.53 -7.24 15.72
N VAL A 221 -25.36 -7.14 15.09
CA VAL A 221 -24.96 -6.12 14.11
C VAL A 221 -25.38 -6.50 12.68
N ILE A 222 -25.58 -7.80 12.42
CA ILE A 222 -26.13 -8.31 11.16
C ILE A 222 -27.32 -9.25 11.42
N PRO A 223 -28.32 -9.30 10.52
CA PRO A 223 -29.35 -10.33 10.51
C PRO A 223 -28.80 -11.75 10.28
N ASP A 224 -29.64 -12.75 10.49
CA ASP A 224 -29.27 -14.17 10.48
C ASP A 224 -29.41 -14.82 9.10
N ASP A 225 -28.56 -14.40 8.14
CA ASP A 225 -28.44 -15.06 6.84
C ASP A 225 -27.02 -15.62 6.62
N PRO A 226 -26.83 -16.96 6.60
CA PRO A 226 -25.52 -17.58 6.42
C PRO A 226 -24.91 -17.36 5.02
N LEU A 227 -25.66 -16.88 4.02
CA LEU A 227 -25.09 -16.47 2.73
C LEU A 227 -24.10 -15.30 2.88
N ALA A 228 -24.23 -14.50 3.94
CA ALA A 228 -23.24 -13.47 4.28
C ALA A 228 -21.84 -14.06 4.51
N ILE A 229 -21.72 -15.30 5.01
CA ILE A 229 -20.42 -16.00 5.18
C ILE A 229 -19.75 -16.17 3.82
N LEU A 230 -20.50 -16.55 2.77
CA LEU A 230 -19.99 -16.68 1.42
C LEU A 230 -19.52 -15.32 0.87
N PHE A 231 -20.29 -14.25 1.08
CA PHE A 231 -19.92 -12.93 0.56
C PHE A 231 -18.69 -12.34 1.28
N LEU A 232 -18.58 -12.52 2.60
CA LEU A 232 -17.39 -12.16 3.38
C LEU A 232 -16.16 -12.98 2.94
N PHE A 233 -16.33 -14.26 2.63
CA PHE A 233 -15.27 -15.10 2.05
C PHE A 233 -14.84 -14.58 0.67
N LEU A 234 -15.78 -14.26 -0.22
CA LEU A 234 -15.49 -13.72 -1.56
C LEU A 234 -14.68 -12.42 -1.46
N MET A 235 -15.02 -11.50 -0.55
CA MET A 235 -14.20 -10.30 -0.32
C MET A 235 -12.80 -10.63 0.19
N SER A 236 -12.67 -11.56 1.15
CA SER A 236 -11.37 -12.01 1.63
C SER A 236 -10.51 -12.58 0.50
N GLN A 237 -11.10 -13.30 -0.46
CA GLN A 237 -10.39 -13.80 -1.64
C GLN A 237 -10.08 -12.68 -2.65
N ALA A 238 -11.04 -11.79 -2.94
CA ALA A 238 -10.85 -10.65 -3.85
C ALA A 238 -9.67 -9.76 -3.41
N VAL A 239 -9.53 -9.51 -2.11
CA VAL A 239 -8.39 -8.75 -1.54
C VAL A 239 -7.10 -9.57 -1.55
N SER A 240 -7.11 -10.75 -0.92
CA SER A 240 -5.86 -11.50 -0.67
C SER A 240 -5.26 -12.12 -1.93
N GLN A 241 -6.07 -12.73 -2.80
CA GLN A 241 -5.59 -13.33 -4.03
C GLN A 241 -5.12 -12.26 -5.01
N THR A 242 -5.81 -11.10 -5.11
CA THR A 242 -5.33 -9.99 -5.94
C THR A 242 -3.98 -9.46 -5.44
N ALA A 243 -3.84 -9.24 -4.13
CA ALA A 243 -2.57 -8.80 -3.54
C ALA A 243 -1.44 -9.82 -3.77
N LEU A 244 -1.69 -11.13 -3.64
CA LEU A 244 -0.73 -12.21 -3.97
C LEU A 244 -0.49 -12.35 -5.49
N GLY A 245 -1.48 -11.99 -6.30
CA GLY A 245 -1.43 -11.92 -7.75
C GLY A 245 -0.44 -10.85 -8.23
N LEU A 246 -0.53 -9.68 -7.62
CA LEU A 246 0.21 -8.47 -8.00
C LEU A 246 1.71 -8.49 -7.62
N VAL A 247 2.12 -9.33 -6.66
CA VAL A 247 3.51 -9.47 -6.14
C VAL A 247 4.60 -9.40 -7.23
N PRO A 248 4.53 -10.16 -8.35
CA PRO A 248 5.62 -10.21 -9.33
C PRO A 248 5.83 -8.90 -10.08
N PHE A 249 4.76 -8.09 -10.17
CA PHE A 249 4.71 -6.86 -10.95
C PHE A 249 5.19 -5.66 -10.11
N VAL A 250 4.59 -5.43 -8.94
CA VAL A 250 4.88 -4.24 -8.10
C VAL A 250 6.00 -4.45 -7.07
N LYS A 251 6.38 -5.70 -6.78
CA LYS A 251 7.55 -6.07 -5.97
C LYS A 251 7.61 -5.30 -4.63
N GLN A 252 8.65 -4.50 -4.39
CA GLN A 252 8.84 -3.73 -3.15
C GLN A 252 7.75 -2.67 -2.88
N TYR A 253 6.99 -2.26 -3.90
CA TYR A 253 5.92 -1.26 -3.79
C TYR A 253 4.56 -1.85 -3.40
N LEU A 254 4.45 -3.19 -3.31
CA LEU A 254 3.20 -3.89 -2.98
C LEU A 254 2.46 -3.34 -1.74
N PRO A 255 3.13 -2.98 -0.62
CA PRO A 255 2.42 -2.44 0.53
C PRO A 255 1.70 -1.12 0.24
N GLY A 256 2.32 -0.24 -0.56
CA GLY A 256 1.71 1.03 -0.98
C GLY A 256 0.55 0.80 -1.95
N VAL A 257 0.75 -0.04 -2.97
CA VAL A 257 -0.29 -0.30 -3.99
C VAL A 257 -1.50 -1.02 -3.39
N ALA A 258 -1.29 -2.04 -2.55
CA ALA A 258 -2.38 -2.79 -1.93
C ALA A 258 -3.12 -1.98 -0.86
N MET A 259 -2.42 -1.20 -0.04
CA MET A 259 -3.06 -0.28 0.93
C MET A 259 -3.79 0.86 0.21
N GLY A 260 -3.21 1.40 -0.86
CA GLY A 260 -3.84 2.39 -1.74
C GLY A 260 -5.16 1.89 -2.32
N LEU A 261 -5.15 0.70 -2.92
CA LEU A 261 -6.33 0.12 -3.54
C LEU A 261 -7.38 -0.33 -2.52
N PHE A 262 -7.02 -1.22 -1.58
CA PHE A 262 -8.01 -1.91 -0.73
C PHE A 262 -8.41 -1.14 0.52
N VAL A 263 -7.65 -0.13 0.94
CA VAL A 263 -7.98 0.68 2.12
C VAL A 263 -8.24 2.13 1.70
N LEU A 264 -7.22 2.83 1.16
CA LEU A 264 -7.31 4.27 0.95
C LEU A 264 -8.40 4.67 -0.06
N LEU A 265 -8.47 4.02 -1.23
CA LEU A 265 -9.54 4.28 -2.21
C LEU A 265 -10.85 3.57 -1.83
N SER A 266 -10.78 2.34 -1.32
CA SER A 266 -11.99 1.51 -1.13
C SER A 266 -12.89 1.99 0.01
N MET A 267 -12.33 2.56 1.09
CA MET A 267 -13.09 3.11 2.22
C MET A 267 -14.02 4.27 1.82
N PRO A 268 -13.56 5.37 1.18
CA PRO A 268 -14.44 6.46 0.75
C PRO A 268 -15.36 6.09 -0.41
N SER A 269 -14.98 5.12 -1.27
CA SER A 269 -15.89 4.59 -2.29
C SER A 269 -16.85 3.51 -1.77
N SER A 270 -16.84 3.18 -0.47
CA SER A 270 -17.60 2.04 0.06
C SER A 270 -19.09 2.31 0.20
N GLY A 271 -19.50 3.56 0.43
CA GLY A 271 -20.88 3.90 0.84
C GLY A 271 -21.25 3.42 2.27
N GLY A 272 -20.26 2.95 3.05
CA GLY A 272 -20.50 2.25 4.33
C GLY A 272 -20.32 3.09 5.60
N ALA A 273 -19.34 3.99 5.66
CA ALA A 273 -19.20 4.95 6.78
C ALA A 273 -19.94 6.26 6.52
N ILE A 274 -19.92 6.71 5.26
CA ILE A 274 -20.72 7.81 4.73
C ILE A 274 -21.34 7.28 3.42
N PRO A 275 -22.64 7.46 3.19
CA PRO A 275 -23.32 6.99 1.98
C PRO A 275 -22.69 7.52 0.70
N VAL A 276 -22.69 6.69 -0.36
CA VAL A 276 -21.96 7.01 -1.60
C VAL A 276 -22.44 8.30 -2.25
N GLN A 277 -23.72 8.65 -2.09
CA GLN A 277 -24.30 9.90 -2.60
C GLN A 277 -23.73 11.16 -1.91
N MET A 278 -23.11 11.01 -0.73
CA MET A 278 -22.59 12.12 0.07
C MET A 278 -21.08 12.39 -0.11
N VAL A 279 -20.38 11.59 -0.92
CA VAL A 279 -18.94 11.78 -1.20
C VAL A 279 -18.68 12.42 -2.58
N PRO A 280 -17.51 13.08 -2.79
CA PRO A 280 -17.15 13.68 -4.07
C PRO A 280 -17.18 12.70 -5.25
N GLY A 281 -17.51 13.22 -6.44
CA GLY A 281 -17.80 12.43 -7.66
C GLY A 281 -16.72 11.42 -8.06
N PHE A 282 -15.44 11.66 -7.75
CA PHE A 282 -14.36 10.69 -7.95
C PHE A 282 -14.58 9.38 -7.20
N PHE A 283 -14.96 9.43 -5.92
CA PHE A 283 -15.22 8.24 -5.11
C PHE A 283 -16.55 7.57 -5.50
N ARG A 284 -17.53 8.36 -5.96
CA ARG A 284 -18.80 7.85 -6.54
C ARG A 284 -18.55 7.05 -7.82
N ALA A 285 -17.68 7.55 -8.70
CA ALA A 285 -17.28 6.84 -9.93
C ALA A 285 -16.47 5.55 -9.67
N LEU A 286 -15.76 5.48 -8.54
CA LEU A 286 -15.05 4.26 -8.12
C LEU A 286 -15.97 3.20 -7.51
N HIS A 287 -17.05 3.60 -6.81
CA HIS A 287 -17.91 2.67 -6.06
C HIS A 287 -18.34 1.41 -6.85
N PRO A 288 -18.84 1.49 -8.11
CA PRO A 288 -19.28 0.31 -8.85
C PRO A 288 -18.18 -0.73 -9.13
N VAL A 289 -16.91 -0.33 -9.19
CA VAL A 289 -15.79 -1.24 -9.48
C VAL A 289 -15.03 -1.69 -8.23
N MET A 290 -15.20 -1.03 -7.09
CA MET A 290 -14.43 -1.32 -5.87
C MET A 290 -15.08 -2.44 -5.05
N PRO A 291 -14.31 -3.44 -4.58
CA PRO A 291 -14.88 -4.66 -4.02
C PRO A 291 -15.56 -4.43 -2.66
N MET A 292 -15.07 -3.47 -1.87
CA MET A 292 -15.66 -3.14 -0.56
C MET A 292 -17.08 -2.56 -0.69
N GLY A 293 -17.30 -1.63 -1.64
CA GLY A 293 -18.63 -1.05 -1.87
C GLY A 293 -19.63 -2.10 -2.33
N ASN A 294 -19.24 -2.88 -3.34
CA ASN A 294 -20.05 -3.99 -3.83
C ASN A 294 -20.40 -5.01 -2.74
N LEU A 295 -19.47 -5.37 -1.84
CA LEU A 295 -19.82 -6.26 -0.72
C LEU A 295 -20.85 -5.62 0.23
N ILE A 296 -20.73 -4.33 0.55
CA ILE A 296 -21.69 -3.65 1.42
C ILE A 296 -23.07 -3.59 0.76
N GLU A 297 -23.17 -3.27 -0.52
CA GLU A 297 -24.45 -3.28 -1.25
C GLU A 297 -25.03 -4.69 -1.40
N ALA A 298 -24.21 -5.72 -1.65
CA ALA A 298 -24.67 -7.12 -1.67
C ALA A 298 -25.21 -7.57 -0.30
N LEU A 299 -24.59 -7.14 0.80
CA LEU A 299 -25.09 -7.41 2.15
C LEU A 299 -26.35 -6.60 2.49
N ARG A 300 -26.44 -5.33 2.05
CA ARG A 300 -27.67 -4.51 2.16
C ARG A 300 -28.83 -5.19 1.43
N GLY A 301 -28.62 -5.56 0.18
CA GLY A 301 -29.58 -6.25 -0.68
C GLY A 301 -30.10 -7.53 -0.05
N LEU A 302 -29.19 -8.38 0.45
CA LEU A 302 -29.49 -9.63 1.15
C LEU A 302 -30.32 -9.40 2.42
N PHE A 303 -29.87 -8.52 3.30
CA PHE A 303 -30.40 -8.38 4.66
C PHE A 303 -31.68 -7.54 4.76
N TYR A 304 -31.83 -6.50 3.93
CA TYR A 304 -32.84 -5.45 4.14
C TYR A 304 -33.77 -5.23 2.94
N PHE A 305 -33.38 -5.66 1.74
CA PHE A 305 -34.13 -5.43 0.49
C PHE A 305 -34.49 -6.73 -0.25
N GLY A 306 -34.70 -7.84 0.48
CA GLY A 306 -35.25 -9.09 -0.06
C GLY A 306 -34.44 -9.72 -1.21
N GLY A 307 -33.14 -9.46 -1.30
CA GLY A 307 -32.25 -9.96 -2.35
C GLY A 307 -32.09 -9.05 -3.57
N LYS A 308 -32.65 -7.83 -3.60
CA LYS A 308 -32.38 -6.85 -4.67
C LYS A 308 -30.88 -6.51 -4.77
N ASP A 309 -30.42 -6.26 -6.00
CA ASP A 309 -29.03 -5.94 -6.39
C ASP A 309 -27.90 -6.92 -5.97
N VAL A 310 -28.19 -8.00 -5.25
CA VAL A 310 -27.15 -8.93 -4.76
C VAL A 310 -26.31 -9.51 -5.91
N VAL A 311 -26.94 -9.90 -7.02
CA VAL A 311 -26.27 -10.56 -8.16
C VAL A 311 -25.20 -9.68 -8.84
N PRO A 312 -25.49 -8.46 -9.35
CA PRO A 312 -24.48 -7.63 -9.98
C PRO A 312 -23.31 -7.29 -9.05
N HIS A 313 -23.56 -7.05 -7.77
CA HIS A 313 -22.50 -6.76 -6.80
C HIS A 313 -21.61 -7.99 -6.48
N VAL A 314 -22.20 -9.19 -6.37
CA VAL A 314 -21.43 -10.44 -6.24
C VAL A 314 -20.62 -10.74 -7.51
N LEU A 315 -21.14 -10.41 -8.70
CA LEU A 315 -20.38 -10.54 -9.95
C LEU A 315 -19.12 -9.66 -9.98
N VAL A 316 -19.13 -8.47 -9.37
CA VAL A 316 -17.91 -7.64 -9.24
C VAL A 316 -16.87 -8.29 -8.32
N LEU A 317 -17.28 -8.89 -7.20
CA LEU A 317 -16.38 -9.66 -6.32
C LEU A 317 -15.75 -10.85 -7.07
N LEU A 318 -16.56 -11.59 -7.84
CA LEU A 318 -16.09 -12.69 -8.68
C LEU A 318 -15.15 -12.21 -9.81
N ALA A 319 -15.39 -11.04 -10.39
CA ALA A 319 -14.50 -10.44 -11.38
C ALA A 319 -13.13 -10.08 -10.80
N TRP A 320 -13.06 -9.56 -9.57
CA TRP A 320 -11.78 -9.35 -8.86
C TRP A 320 -11.04 -10.66 -8.61
N ILE A 321 -11.74 -11.72 -8.18
CA ILE A 321 -11.14 -13.04 -7.98
C ILE A 321 -10.64 -13.62 -9.32
N ALA A 322 -11.40 -13.48 -10.41
CA ALA A 322 -10.96 -13.90 -11.74
C ALA A 322 -9.71 -13.13 -12.20
N ALA A 323 -9.69 -11.80 -12.02
CA ALA A 323 -8.52 -10.97 -12.30
C ALA A 323 -7.29 -11.38 -11.47
N ALA A 324 -7.48 -11.74 -10.19
CA ALA A 324 -6.41 -12.30 -9.36
C ALA A 324 -5.83 -13.60 -9.94
N PHE A 325 -6.67 -14.53 -10.39
CA PHE A 325 -6.21 -15.76 -11.03
C PHE A 325 -5.54 -15.52 -12.39
N VAL A 326 -5.96 -14.51 -13.15
CA VAL A 326 -5.22 -14.04 -14.35
C VAL A 326 -3.84 -13.50 -13.97
N LEU A 327 -3.72 -12.66 -12.94
CA LEU A 327 -2.44 -12.18 -12.41
C LEU A 327 -1.55 -13.33 -11.86
N HIS A 328 -2.16 -14.37 -11.28
CA HIS A 328 -1.45 -15.60 -10.91
C HIS A 328 -0.88 -16.30 -12.14
N GLY A 329 -1.69 -16.50 -13.19
CA GLY A 329 -1.27 -17.09 -14.47
C GLY A 329 -0.13 -16.31 -15.14
N LEU A 330 -0.31 -15.00 -15.37
CA LEU A 330 0.71 -14.14 -15.97
C LEU A 330 2.01 -14.14 -15.16
N GLY A 331 1.93 -14.03 -13.83
CA GLY A 331 3.11 -14.09 -12.96
C GLY A 331 3.86 -15.42 -13.04
N ALA A 332 3.15 -16.54 -13.22
CA ALA A 332 3.77 -17.86 -13.40
C ALA A 332 4.41 -18.02 -14.79
N LEU A 333 3.78 -17.48 -15.85
CA LEU A 333 4.34 -17.44 -17.20
C LEU A 333 5.61 -16.58 -17.27
N LEU A 334 5.63 -15.44 -16.60
CA LEU A 334 6.82 -14.58 -16.50
C LEU A 334 7.97 -15.27 -15.77
N ALA A 335 7.69 -15.95 -14.65
CA ALA A 335 8.71 -16.70 -13.91
C ALA A 335 9.31 -17.85 -14.76
N ARG A 336 8.47 -18.60 -15.48
CA ARG A 336 8.94 -19.65 -16.42
C ARG A 336 9.79 -19.08 -17.56
N ARG A 337 9.41 -17.92 -18.12
CA ARG A 337 10.16 -17.24 -19.19
C ARG A 337 11.49 -16.62 -18.72
N ALA A 338 11.62 -16.30 -17.44
CA ALA A 338 12.91 -15.92 -16.85
C ALA A 338 13.83 -17.14 -16.78
N ALA A 339 13.43 -18.18 -16.04
CA ALA A 339 14.22 -19.40 -15.88
C ALA A 339 14.65 -20.03 -17.23
N ALA A 340 13.76 -20.06 -18.23
CA ALA A 340 14.10 -20.57 -19.56
C ALA A 340 15.14 -19.71 -20.32
N ARG A 341 15.25 -18.41 -20.04
CA ARG A 341 16.31 -17.55 -20.58
C ARG A 341 17.62 -17.71 -19.84
N ASP A 342 17.56 -17.87 -18.53
CA ASP A 342 18.74 -18.13 -17.69
C ASP A 342 19.39 -19.44 -18.16
N THR A 343 18.61 -20.53 -18.28
CA THR A 343 19.08 -21.80 -18.88
C THR A 343 19.53 -21.64 -20.32
N ALA A 344 18.80 -20.91 -21.18
CA ALA A 344 19.23 -20.71 -22.57
C ALA A 344 20.60 -20.01 -22.69
N THR A 345 20.92 -19.13 -21.74
CA THR A 345 22.20 -18.41 -21.67
C THR A 345 23.34 -19.36 -21.25
N ASP A 346 23.11 -20.23 -20.27
CA ASP A 346 24.07 -21.27 -19.86
C ASP A 346 24.26 -22.37 -20.94
N THR A 347 23.32 -22.54 -21.88
CA THR A 347 23.36 -23.59 -22.91
C THR A 347 23.92 -23.16 -24.26
N VAL A 348 24.45 -21.94 -24.42
CA VAL A 348 25.27 -21.60 -25.60
C VAL A 348 26.62 -22.29 -25.42
N PRO A 349 27.00 -23.29 -26.24
CA PRO A 349 28.35 -23.81 -26.21
C PRO A 349 29.25 -22.71 -26.77
N GLU A 350 30.10 -22.13 -25.93
CA GLU A 350 31.09 -21.16 -26.39
C GLU A 350 31.96 -21.85 -27.45
N PRO A 351 32.01 -21.36 -28.71
CA PRO A 351 32.84 -21.98 -29.72
C PRO A 351 34.30 -21.92 -29.26
N PRO A 352 35.15 -22.91 -29.57
CA PRO A 352 36.53 -22.92 -29.12
C PRO A 352 37.32 -21.80 -29.81
N VAL A 353 37.35 -20.62 -29.19
CA VAL A 353 38.14 -19.47 -29.62
C VAL A 353 39.57 -19.65 -29.11
N GLU A 354 40.41 -20.24 -29.95
CA GLU A 354 41.86 -20.21 -29.77
C GLU A 354 42.43 -18.80 -30.04
N ASP A 355 42.30 -17.88 -29.08
CA ASP A 355 43.24 -16.75 -28.91
C ASP A 355 43.15 -16.16 -27.49
N PRO A 356 44.22 -15.51 -26.97
CA PRO A 356 44.52 -15.57 -25.53
C PRO A 356 43.90 -14.49 -24.63
N ALA A 357 43.35 -14.98 -23.52
CA ALA A 357 43.51 -14.42 -22.17
C ALA A 357 43.15 -12.93 -21.96
N LEU A 358 41.85 -12.62 -21.90
CA LEU A 358 41.34 -11.42 -21.22
C LEU A 358 40.23 -11.69 -20.18
N GLU A 359 40.13 -12.92 -19.69
CA GLU A 359 39.25 -13.27 -18.57
C GLU A 359 39.53 -12.44 -17.32
N THR A 360 38.47 -11.86 -16.73
CA THR A 360 38.53 -11.29 -15.39
C THR A 360 38.35 -12.40 -14.36
N GLY A 361 39.46 -13.04 -13.99
CA GLY A 361 39.50 -14.23 -13.14
C GLY A 361 38.56 -14.20 -11.92
N GLN A 362 37.79 -15.28 -11.80
CA GLN A 362 36.80 -15.53 -10.74
C GLN A 362 37.53 -15.74 -9.39
N PRO A 363 37.01 -15.24 -8.25
CA PRO A 363 37.66 -15.42 -6.95
C PRO A 363 37.46 -16.84 -6.41
N GLU A 364 38.56 -17.52 -6.11
CA GLU A 364 38.60 -18.91 -5.65
C GLU A 364 38.88 -19.02 -4.13
N ALA A 365 38.39 -20.08 -3.50
CA ALA A 365 38.62 -20.37 -2.08
C ALA A 365 39.94 -21.13 -1.88
N LEU A 366 40.76 -20.72 -0.91
CA LEU A 366 42.07 -21.32 -0.65
C LEU A 366 42.04 -22.16 0.65
N PRO A 367 42.53 -23.41 0.64
CA PRO A 367 42.66 -24.19 1.87
C PRO A 367 43.73 -23.55 2.79
N PRO A 368 43.41 -23.28 4.07
CA PRO A 368 44.20 -22.37 4.92
C PRO A 368 45.66 -22.78 5.18
N HIS A 369 45.99 -24.06 5.04
CA HIS A 369 47.32 -24.60 5.36
C HIS A 369 48.17 -25.07 4.16
N ARG A 370 47.85 -24.64 2.92
CA ARG A 370 48.76 -24.81 1.76
C ARG A 370 49.23 -23.49 1.16
N ALA A 371 50.28 -22.93 1.76
CA ALA A 371 51.15 -21.95 1.12
C ALA A 371 52.03 -22.60 0.03
N ALA A 372 51.40 -23.16 -1.01
CA ALA A 372 52.11 -23.54 -2.22
C ALA A 372 52.62 -22.26 -2.92
N SER A 373 53.88 -22.24 -3.34
CA SER A 373 54.62 -21.06 -3.82
C SER A 373 54.12 -20.44 -5.15
N LEU A 374 52.96 -20.88 -5.63
CA LEU A 374 52.31 -20.44 -6.87
C LEU A 374 50.88 -19.89 -6.64
N LEU A 375 50.35 -19.94 -5.42
CA LEU A 375 48.99 -19.49 -5.10
C LEU A 375 48.96 -18.01 -4.64
N PRO A 376 47.84 -17.28 -4.87
CA PRO A 376 47.73 -15.89 -4.42
C PRO A 376 47.79 -15.75 -2.90
N LEU A 377 48.57 -14.79 -2.39
CA LEU A 377 48.61 -14.47 -0.96
C LEU A 377 47.20 -14.12 -0.44
N PRO A 378 46.74 -14.74 0.67
CA PRO A 378 45.42 -14.45 1.22
C PRO A 378 45.36 -13.02 1.75
N GLN A 379 44.26 -12.32 1.43
CA GLN A 379 44.00 -10.93 1.83
C GLN A 379 42.99 -10.82 2.96
N LEU A 380 42.27 -11.91 3.25
CA LEU A 380 41.40 -12.06 4.40
C LEU A 380 41.66 -13.44 5.02
N THR A 381 42.02 -13.45 6.29
CA THR A 381 42.21 -14.67 7.10
C THR A 381 41.57 -14.47 8.46
N GLY A 382 41.23 -15.55 9.14
CA GLY A 382 40.71 -15.50 10.51
C GLY A 382 40.36 -16.87 11.05
N ARG A 383 39.79 -16.89 12.25
CA ARG A 383 39.32 -18.09 12.95
C ARG A 383 37.89 -17.86 13.44
N VAL A 384 37.03 -18.87 13.35
CA VAL A 384 35.65 -18.84 13.87
C VAL A 384 35.57 -19.77 15.07
N THR A 385 35.06 -19.24 16.18
CA THR A 385 34.83 -19.99 17.42
C THR A 385 33.39 -19.85 17.90
N ASP A 386 32.98 -20.74 18.81
CA ASP A 386 31.79 -20.55 19.61
C ASP A 386 31.98 -19.46 20.70
N THR A 387 30.97 -19.28 21.56
CA THR A 387 31.00 -18.33 22.68
C THR A 387 31.84 -18.78 23.89
N ALA A 388 32.37 -20.01 23.88
CA ALA A 388 33.29 -20.54 24.88
C ALA A 388 34.76 -20.57 24.39
N GLY A 389 34.99 -20.31 23.10
CA GLY A 389 36.32 -20.25 22.47
C GLY A 389 36.69 -21.50 21.65
N HIS A 390 35.82 -22.51 21.55
CA HIS A 390 36.09 -23.71 20.75
C HIS A 390 36.02 -23.40 19.25
N PRO A 391 36.92 -23.93 18.42
CA PRO A 391 36.88 -23.72 16.98
C PRO A 391 35.67 -24.39 16.32
N LEU A 392 35.08 -23.73 15.32
CA LEU A 392 33.93 -24.26 14.57
C LEU A 392 34.34 -24.68 13.16
N ARG A 393 34.28 -25.99 12.92
CA ARG A 393 34.59 -26.69 11.66
C ARG A 393 33.47 -26.56 10.62
N ASP A 394 33.80 -26.65 9.33
CA ASP A 394 32.87 -26.71 8.20
C ASP A 394 31.91 -25.50 8.08
N VAL A 395 32.22 -24.39 8.76
CA VAL A 395 31.41 -23.18 8.76
C VAL A 395 31.62 -22.43 7.45
N VAL A 396 30.53 -22.27 6.69
CA VAL A 396 30.49 -21.45 5.48
C VAL A 396 30.55 -19.97 5.85
N ILE A 397 31.57 -19.27 5.35
CA ILE A 397 31.74 -17.82 5.45
C ILE A 397 31.53 -17.22 4.06
N THR A 398 30.41 -16.52 3.87
CA THR A 398 30.12 -15.76 2.66
C THR A 398 30.36 -14.27 2.91
N VAL A 399 31.25 -13.68 2.11
CA VAL A 399 31.52 -12.24 2.11
C VAL A 399 30.65 -11.59 1.02
N THR A 400 29.75 -10.69 1.42
CA THR A 400 28.91 -9.91 0.50
C THR A 400 29.40 -8.47 0.36
N GLY A 401 29.18 -7.88 -0.80
CA GLY A 401 29.38 -6.44 -1.02
C GLY A 401 28.24 -5.61 -0.45
N THR A 402 28.43 -4.29 -0.36
CA THR A 402 27.42 -3.32 0.13
C THR A 402 26.08 -3.37 -0.63
N HIS A 403 26.07 -3.96 -1.82
CA HIS A 403 24.89 -4.14 -2.68
C HIS A 403 24.23 -5.52 -2.53
N GLY A 404 24.64 -6.33 -1.56
CA GLY A 404 24.07 -7.66 -1.28
C GLY A 404 24.56 -8.80 -2.19
N ARG A 405 25.39 -8.52 -3.20
CA ARG A 405 25.98 -9.55 -4.06
C ARG A 405 27.11 -10.29 -3.33
N GLU A 406 27.14 -11.61 -3.43
CA GLU A 406 28.26 -12.43 -2.98
C GLU A 406 29.56 -12.06 -3.73
N LEU A 407 30.65 -11.94 -3.00
CA LEU A 407 31.98 -11.58 -3.50
C LEU A 407 33.00 -12.71 -3.32
N LEU A 408 32.86 -13.50 -2.26
CA LEU A 408 33.69 -14.66 -1.96
C LEU A 408 32.98 -15.58 -0.98
N ARG A 409 33.23 -16.89 -1.09
CA ARG A 409 32.80 -17.92 -0.14
C ARG A 409 34.01 -18.73 0.31
N ALA A 410 34.10 -19.03 1.60
CA ALA A 410 35.11 -19.91 2.19
C ALA A 410 34.45 -20.88 3.19
N THR A 411 35.18 -21.92 3.59
CA THR A 411 34.78 -22.86 4.65
C THR A 411 35.91 -22.95 5.68
N THR A 412 35.56 -23.08 6.96
CA THR A 412 36.54 -23.29 8.02
C THR A 412 37.04 -24.74 8.08
N ASP A 413 38.30 -24.91 8.48
CA ASP A 413 38.94 -26.22 8.67
C ASP A 413 38.72 -26.82 10.08
N ASP A 414 39.44 -27.90 10.39
CA ASP A 414 39.44 -28.57 11.70
C ASP A 414 39.84 -27.64 12.87
N GLU A 415 40.64 -26.60 12.60
CA GLU A 415 41.01 -25.57 13.56
C GLU A 415 40.03 -24.38 13.55
N GLY A 416 38.98 -24.39 12.73
CA GLY A 416 38.06 -23.26 12.58
C GLY A 416 38.67 -22.08 11.81
N ALA A 417 39.84 -22.25 11.18
CA ALA A 417 40.54 -21.23 10.43
C ALA A 417 40.05 -21.14 8.98
N TYR A 418 40.15 -19.96 8.37
CA TYR A 418 39.81 -19.73 6.97
C TYR A 418 40.80 -18.78 6.29
N ALA A 419 40.96 -18.94 4.98
CA ALA A 419 41.78 -18.09 4.12
C ALA A 419 41.06 -17.74 2.81
N ALA A 420 41.23 -16.50 2.37
CA ALA A 420 40.55 -15.96 1.20
C ALA A 420 41.45 -14.95 0.48
N ALA A 421 41.58 -15.08 -0.84
CA ALA A 421 42.38 -14.19 -1.68
C ALA A 421 41.55 -13.54 -2.78
N ARG A 422 42.08 -12.42 -3.32
CA ARG A 422 41.59 -11.81 -4.54
C ARG A 422 42.74 -11.74 -5.53
N ALA A 423 42.60 -12.40 -6.67
CA ALA A 423 43.61 -12.43 -7.73
C ALA A 423 43.99 -11.00 -8.15
N ARG A 424 45.30 -10.74 -8.30
CA ARG A 424 45.85 -9.49 -8.85
C ARG A 424 46.41 -9.76 -10.24
N ARG A 425 46.18 -8.82 -11.17
CA ARG A 425 46.85 -8.82 -12.48
C ARG A 425 48.37 -8.67 -12.30
N ALA A 426 49.14 -9.46 -13.04
CA ALA A 426 50.54 -9.15 -13.32
C ALA A 426 50.62 -8.16 -14.48
N ASP A 427 51.31 -7.03 -14.32
CA ASP A 427 51.50 -6.05 -15.38
C ASP A 427 52.73 -6.42 -16.23
N ARG A 428 52.54 -6.65 -17.54
CA ARG A 428 53.60 -6.98 -18.52
C ARG A 428 53.76 -5.88 -19.57
N ARG A 429 53.99 -4.63 -19.15
CA ARG A 429 54.55 -3.61 -20.04
C ARG A 429 56.02 -3.89 -20.40
N ARG A 430 56.27 -4.54 -21.55
CA ARG A 430 57.40 -4.30 -22.50
C ARG A 430 57.48 -5.40 -23.59
N HIS A 431 57.09 -5.07 -24.82
CA HIS A 431 57.90 -5.17 -26.06
C HIS A 431 57.04 -4.97 -27.33
N ARG A 432 57.66 -4.45 -28.42
CA ARG A 432 57.09 -4.21 -29.77
C ARG A 432 55.93 -3.18 -29.77
N LEU A 433 56.02 -1.97 -30.33
CA LEU A 433 56.90 -1.35 -31.34
C LEU A 433 56.58 -1.81 -32.79
N GLY A 434 55.82 -0.97 -33.52
CA GLY A 434 55.73 -0.96 -34.99
C GLY A 434 54.35 -1.19 -35.62
N ALA A 435 53.54 -0.14 -35.82
CA ALA A 435 52.64 0.09 -36.98
C ALA A 435 51.81 1.39 -36.85
N LEU A 436 51.71 2.15 -37.95
CA LEU A 436 50.69 3.18 -38.28
C LEU A 436 50.05 2.75 -39.63
N PRO A 437 48.95 3.37 -40.16
CA PRO A 437 48.26 4.62 -39.79
C PRO A 437 46.84 4.32 -39.20
N ALA A 438 45.78 5.14 -39.19
CA ALA A 438 45.47 6.45 -39.82
C ALA A 438 44.43 7.26 -39.00
N LEU A 439 44.01 8.42 -39.53
CA LEU A 439 42.98 9.32 -38.97
C LEU A 439 42.20 10.04 -40.10
N PRO A 440 40.89 10.26 -39.95
CA PRO A 440 40.16 11.38 -40.56
C PRO A 440 39.92 12.53 -39.55
N PRO A 441 39.67 13.78 -40.00
CA PRO A 441 39.87 14.99 -39.18
C PRO A 441 38.61 15.59 -38.52
N SER A 442 38.83 16.41 -37.49
CA SER A 442 37.83 17.35 -36.94
C SER A 442 37.70 18.64 -37.75
N PRO A 443 36.52 19.28 -37.82
CA PRO A 443 36.39 20.68 -38.20
C PRO A 443 36.76 21.62 -37.03
N ALA A 444 37.17 22.85 -37.35
CA ALA A 444 37.68 23.83 -36.39
C ALA A 444 36.64 24.91 -35.98
N SER A 445 37.06 25.81 -35.10
CA SER A 445 36.28 26.88 -34.48
C SER A 445 35.92 28.04 -35.43
N ARG A 446 34.89 28.80 -35.02
CA ARG A 446 34.76 30.24 -35.31
C ARG A 446 34.34 31.00 -34.04
N SER A 447 34.63 32.29 -34.01
CA SER A 447 34.57 33.17 -32.83
C SER A 447 33.94 34.52 -33.15
N GLY A 448 33.26 35.10 -32.17
CA GLY A 448 32.72 36.47 -32.14
C GLY A 448 31.72 36.57 -30.97
N THR A 449 32.02 37.24 -29.85
CA THR A 449 32.00 38.70 -29.63
C THR A 449 30.62 39.33 -29.82
N ASP A 450 29.91 39.62 -28.72
CA ASP A 450 29.58 41.00 -28.29
C ASP A 450 28.73 41.05 -27.01
N THR A 451 28.77 42.18 -26.28
CA THR A 451 27.98 42.55 -25.07
C THR A 451 28.33 44.00 -24.67
N PRO A 452 27.55 44.70 -23.80
CA PRO A 452 26.13 44.61 -23.45
C PRO A 452 25.43 45.97 -23.80
N PRO A 453 24.38 46.50 -23.11
CA PRO A 453 24.46 47.01 -21.72
C PRO A 453 23.18 46.88 -20.84
N ALA A 454 23.32 47.39 -19.60
CA ALA A 454 22.40 47.70 -18.47
C ALA A 454 20.86 47.83 -18.69
N THR A 455 19.97 47.80 -17.68
CA THR A 455 19.99 48.29 -16.25
C THR A 455 19.25 47.29 -15.30
N THR A 456 18.89 47.49 -14.00
CA THR A 456 18.75 48.64 -13.06
C THR A 456 18.86 48.18 -11.57
N SER A 457 18.54 49.05 -10.59
CA SER A 457 18.42 48.81 -9.13
C SER A 457 16.94 48.52 -8.70
N THR A 458 16.48 48.40 -7.44
CA THR A 458 16.87 48.93 -6.08
C THR A 458 16.13 48.10 -4.99
N SER A 459 16.72 47.70 -3.85
CA SER A 459 16.67 48.32 -2.48
C SER A 459 15.26 48.59 -1.88
N ARG A 460 14.95 48.46 -0.57
CA ARG A 460 15.76 48.34 0.68
C ARG A 460 14.97 47.66 1.85
N ALA A 461 15.57 47.60 3.05
CA ALA A 461 15.15 46.87 4.27
C ALA A 461 14.03 47.51 5.16
N GLY A 462 13.62 46.80 6.23
CA GLY A 462 12.72 47.26 7.32
C GLY A 462 13.39 48.17 8.38
N PRO A 463 12.80 48.35 9.60
CA PRO A 463 12.84 47.31 10.65
C PRO A 463 11.65 47.30 11.68
N SER A 464 11.86 46.62 12.83
CA SER A 464 11.03 46.49 14.08
C SER A 464 11.45 47.57 15.14
N PRO A 465 11.04 47.65 16.46
CA PRO A 465 10.31 46.69 17.34
C PRO A 465 9.36 47.29 18.46
N SER A 466 9.08 46.48 19.51
CA SER A 466 8.62 46.78 20.91
C SER A 466 7.13 47.04 21.22
N GLU A 467 6.53 46.76 22.41
CA GLU A 467 6.79 45.82 23.56
C GLU A 467 5.59 45.88 24.58
N THR A 468 5.59 45.06 25.67
CA THR A 468 4.74 45.13 26.92
C THR A 468 3.41 44.33 26.93
N ALA A 469 2.90 43.69 28.01
CA ALA A 469 3.43 42.90 29.15
C ALA A 469 2.26 42.21 29.96
N LEU A 470 2.58 41.41 31.01
CA LEU A 470 1.69 40.82 32.06
C LEU A 470 0.84 39.56 31.65
N ARG A 471 0.61 38.52 32.48
CA ARG A 471 1.12 38.12 33.83
C ARG A 471 0.89 36.59 34.08
N GLN A 472 1.77 35.94 34.88
CA GLN A 472 1.57 34.88 35.92
C GLN A 472 0.40 33.84 35.84
N GLN A 473 0.48 32.55 36.24
CA GLN A 473 1.41 31.66 37.00
C GLN A 473 1.44 30.26 36.32
N GLY A 474 2.28 29.26 36.65
CA GLY A 474 3.35 29.08 37.66
C GLY A 474 4.01 27.69 37.50
N ALA A 475 5.04 27.36 38.31
CA ALA A 475 5.80 26.09 38.23
C ALA A 475 6.18 25.54 39.61
N PRO A 476 6.48 24.23 39.73
CA PRO A 476 7.86 23.83 40.05
C PRO A 476 8.31 22.51 39.37
N HIS A 477 9.53 21.97 39.47
CA HIS A 477 10.92 22.46 39.61
C HIS A 477 11.77 21.20 39.96
N TRP A 478 12.60 20.70 39.03
CA TRP A 478 13.75 19.82 39.33
C TRP A 478 14.77 20.03 38.19
N ALA A 479 15.97 20.59 38.43
CA ALA A 479 17.11 20.18 39.27
C ALA A 479 18.14 19.35 38.46
N ASP A 480 19.34 19.91 38.31
CA ASP A 480 20.36 19.56 37.32
C ASP A 480 21.01 18.17 37.47
N ARG A 481 21.56 17.68 36.33
CA ARG A 481 22.90 17.07 36.31
C ARG A 481 23.59 17.27 34.96
N ALA A 482 24.91 17.42 35.02
CA ALA A 482 25.72 17.94 33.91
C ALA A 482 26.02 16.93 32.80
N VAL A 483 26.26 17.46 31.59
CA VAL A 483 26.69 16.72 30.41
C VAL A 483 28.22 16.52 30.42
N THR A 484 28.67 15.27 30.28
CA THR A 484 30.07 14.94 29.96
C THR A 484 30.13 14.05 28.72
N ALA A 485 30.87 14.48 27.70
CA ALA A 485 31.02 13.77 26.43
C ALA A 485 32.37 13.05 26.34
N ARG A 486 32.38 11.81 25.81
CA ARG A 486 33.54 11.13 25.21
C ARG A 486 33.06 9.98 24.27
N PRO A 487 33.93 9.40 23.41
CA PRO A 487 33.53 8.99 22.06
C PRO A 487 33.01 7.54 21.91
N ALA A 488 32.32 7.31 20.80
CA ALA A 488 31.87 5.98 20.38
C ALA A 488 32.98 5.14 19.71
N PRO A 489 33.12 3.85 20.03
CA PRO A 489 33.96 2.91 19.29
C PRO A 489 33.27 2.48 17.98
N ARG A 490 34.05 2.33 16.90
CA ARG A 490 33.60 1.72 15.63
C ARG A 490 33.85 0.22 15.64
N THR A 491 32.80 -0.60 15.63
CA THR A 491 32.88 -2.03 15.30
C THR A 491 31.70 -2.45 14.39
N PRO A 492 31.93 -3.26 13.34
CA PRO A 492 30.85 -3.81 12.52
C PRO A 492 30.14 -4.96 13.23
N ARG A 493 28.80 -5.01 13.16
CA ARG A 493 28.01 -6.15 13.65
C ARG A 493 28.04 -7.30 12.66
N VAL A 494 28.58 -8.45 13.08
CA VAL A 494 28.30 -9.76 12.47
C VAL A 494 26.92 -10.23 12.97
N VAL A 495 26.09 -10.81 12.10
CA VAL A 495 24.72 -11.21 12.45
C VAL A 495 24.41 -12.66 12.03
N ARG A 496 24.35 -13.53 13.05
CA ARG A 496 23.52 -14.74 13.16
C ARG A 496 23.75 -15.89 12.14
N THR A 497 24.49 -16.90 12.60
CA THR A 497 24.39 -18.28 12.12
C THR A 497 23.03 -18.91 12.44
N LEU A 498 22.61 -19.90 11.64
CA LEU A 498 21.45 -20.76 11.87
C LEU A 498 21.84 -22.22 11.56
N PRO A 499 21.61 -23.19 12.46
CA PRO A 499 21.89 -24.61 12.19
C PRO A 499 20.83 -25.23 11.26
N SER A 500 21.25 -26.16 10.41
CA SER A 500 20.36 -26.90 9.50
C SER A 500 19.77 -28.16 10.17
N PRO A 501 18.44 -28.35 10.20
CA PRO A 501 17.81 -29.43 10.96
C PRO A 501 17.58 -30.72 10.12
N TYR A 502 18.64 -31.35 9.60
CA TYR A 502 18.56 -32.69 9.00
C TYR A 502 19.78 -33.55 9.35
N GLY A 503 19.58 -34.58 10.17
CA GLY A 503 20.66 -35.42 10.69
C GLY A 503 20.21 -36.60 11.55
N ARG A 504 19.16 -37.34 11.15
CA ARG A 504 18.79 -38.59 11.84
C ARG A 504 19.92 -39.63 11.67
N ARG A 505 20.51 -40.08 12.77
CA ARG A 505 20.99 -41.46 12.90
C ARG A 505 20.06 -42.23 13.83
N ARG A 506 19.85 -43.50 13.52
CA ARG A 506 19.24 -44.48 14.43
C ARG A 506 20.34 -45.03 15.32
N GLU A 507 20.07 -45.15 16.60
CA GLU A 507 20.72 -46.12 17.47
C GLU A 507 19.62 -46.96 18.12
N LEU A 508 19.86 -48.27 18.21
CA LEU A 508 19.02 -49.26 18.89
C LEU A 508 19.84 -49.82 20.06
N PRO A 509 19.19 -50.23 21.17
CA PRO A 509 19.87 -50.37 22.45
C PRO A 509 20.67 -51.69 22.56
N PRO A 510 21.72 -51.72 23.38
CA PRO A 510 22.20 -52.97 23.96
C PRO A 510 21.18 -53.51 24.98
N ALA A 511 21.16 -54.83 25.18
CA ALA A 511 20.22 -55.49 26.09
C ALA A 511 20.91 -56.00 27.37
N ALA A 512 20.26 -55.76 28.51
CA ALA A 512 20.35 -56.52 29.75
C ALA A 512 19.10 -56.20 30.60
#